data_AF-A0A2N2RKH6-F1
#
_entry.id   AF-A0A2N2RKH6-F1
#
_cell.length_a   1.000
_cell.length_b   1.000
_cell.length_c   1.000
_cell.angle_alpha   90.00
_cell.angle_beta   90.00
_cell.angle_gamma   90.00
#
_symmetry.space_group_name_H-M   'P 1'
#
loop_
_entity.id
_entity.type
_entity.pdbx_description
1 polymer ?
#
loop_
_entity_poly.entity_id
_entity_poly.type
_entity_poly.pdbx_seq_one_letter_code
_entity_poly.pdbx_strand_id
1 'polypeptide(L)'
;MLNRRPFRLAVAVAWLALLQACIYVPRTTQVFDPECQIVANHMVLEEVQVAAIQGCSNEGCVALVVGAGVVSAASAIISGTIVVTGNIAYWFERKAYCRRLP
;
A
#
# COMPACT_ATOMS: atom_id res chain seq x y z
N MET A 1 6.74 42.63 0.68
CA MET A 1 5.41 42.00 0.81
C MET A 1 5.37 40.77 -0.07
N LEU A 2 5.67 39.59 0.47
CA LEU A 2 5.65 38.33 -0.29
C LEU A 2 4.24 38.09 -0.83
N ASN A 3 4.14 37.81 -2.13
CA ASN A 3 2.87 37.64 -2.84
C ASN A 3 2.09 36.45 -2.23
N ARG A 4 1.13 36.74 -1.33
CA ARG A 4 0.40 35.73 -0.55
C ARG A 4 -0.52 34.86 -1.40
N ARG A 5 -0.89 35.30 -2.61
CA ARG A 5 -1.82 34.59 -3.51
C ARG A 5 -1.22 33.32 -4.15
N PRO A 6 -0.07 33.37 -4.84
CA PRO A 6 0.55 32.17 -5.40
C PRO A 6 1.00 31.18 -4.32
N PHE A 7 1.46 31.69 -3.17
CA PHE A 7 1.86 30.83 -2.05
C PHE A 7 0.68 30.03 -1.48
N ARG A 8 -0.49 30.64 -1.32
CA ARG A 8 -1.70 29.95 -0.86
C ARG A 8 -2.20 28.90 -1.85
N LEU A 9 -2.15 29.20 -3.14
CA LEU A 9 -2.53 28.24 -4.19
C LEU A 9 -1.58 27.04 -4.24
N ALA A 10 -0.27 27.27 -4.12
CA ALA A 10 0.73 26.21 -4.06
C ALA A 10 0.52 25.29 -2.85
N VAL A 11 0.24 25.87 -1.67
CA VAL A 11 -0.07 25.09 -0.46
C VAL A 11 -1.37 24.29 -0.64
N ALA A 12 -2.44 24.88 -1.18
CA ALA A 12 -3.70 24.19 -1.40
C ALA A 12 -3.56 22.99 -2.36
N VAL A 13 -2.83 23.17 -3.47
CA VAL A 13 -2.55 22.10 -4.43
C VAL A 13 -1.72 20.98 -3.78
N ALA A 14 -0.74 21.32 -2.95
CA ALA A 14 0.05 20.33 -2.21
C ALA A 14 -0.82 19.51 -1.24
N TRP A 15 -1.76 20.14 -0.53
CA TRP A 15 -2.70 19.44 0.36
C TRP A 15 -3.66 18.52 -0.41
N LEU A 16 -4.16 18.95 -1.56
CA LEU A 16 -5.00 18.12 -2.44
C LEU A 16 -4.24 16.91 -2.99
N ALA A 17 -2.93 17.05 -3.26
CA ALA A 17 -2.11 15.93 -3.68
C ALA A 17 -1.93 14.85 -2.59
N LEU A 18 -2.12 15.20 -1.31
CA LEU A 18 -2.04 14.26 -0.19
C LEU A 18 -3.36 13.50 0.07
N LEU A 19 -4.47 13.92 -0.53
CA LEU A 19 -5.81 13.33 -0.33
C LEU A 19 -6.11 12.16 -1.29
N GLN A 20 -5.08 11.53 -1.87
CA GLN A 20 -5.27 10.37 -2.75
C GLN A 20 -5.67 9.16 -1.91
N ALA A 21 -6.83 8.58 -2.20
CA ALA A 21 -7.30 7.37 -1.55
C ALA A 21 -6.60 6.15 -2.17
N CYS A 22 -5.69 5.52 -1.43
CA CYS A 22 -5.00 4.30 -1.84
C CYS A 22 -5.63 3.08 -1.17
N ILE A 23 -5.79 1.98 -1.91
CA ILE A 23 -6.17 0.68 -1.38
C ILE A 23 -4.95 -0.22 -1.45
N TYR A 24 -4.64 -0.91 -0.35
CA TYR A 24 -3.52 -1.83 -0.28
C TYR A 24 -4.00 -3.26 -0.48
N VAL A 25 -3.37 -3.97 -1.41
CA VAL A 25 -3.71 -5.36 -1.75
C VAL A 25 -2.47 -6.26 -1.66
N PRO A 26 -2.61 -7.52 -1.26
CA PRO A 26 -1.50 -8.46 -1.27
C PRO A 26 -1.24 -8.95 -2.70
N ARG A 27 0.03 -9.00 -3.09
CA ARG A 27 0.50 -9.58 -4.36
C ARG A 27 1.52 -10.65 -4.12
N THR A 28 1.35 -11.77 -4.81
CA THR A 28 2.35 -12.84 -4.83
C THR A 28 3.36 -12.56 -5.94
N THR A 29 4.63 -12.51 -5.59
CA THR A 29 5.76 -12.39 -6.53
C THR A 29 6.63 -13.63 -6.44
N GLN A 30 7.16 -14.07 -7.59
CA GLN A 30 8.08 -15.20 -7.62
C GLN A 30 9.51 -14.67 -7.59
N VAL A 31 10.29 -15.14 -6.62
CA VAL A 31 11.69 -14.77 -6.46
C VAL A 31 12.52 -16.04 -6.44
N PHE A 32 13.58 -16.07 -7.25
CA PHE A 32 14.56 -17.14 -7.20
C PHE A 32 15.46 -16.94 -5.99
N ASP A 33 15.54 -17.96 -5.14
CA ASP A 33 16.44 -17.98 -3.99
C ASP A 33 17.75 -18.69 -4.39
N PRO A 34 18.86 -17.95 -4.57
CA PRO A 34 20.11 -18.52 -5.03
C PRO A 34 20.78 -19.44 -3.98
N GLU A 35 20.48 -19.25 -2.68
CA GLU A 35 21.09 -20.07 -1.63
C GLU A 35 20.56 -21.50 -1.65
N CYS A 36 19.30 -21.67 -2.04
CA CYS A 36 18.63 -22.96 -2.01
C CYS A 36 18.22 -23.44 -3.40
N GLN A 37 18.55 -22.69 -4.46
CA GLN A 37 18.26 -22.98 -5.86
C GLN A 37 16.78 -23.31 -6.12
N ILE A 38 15.87 -22.60 -5.44
CA ILE A 38 14.42 -22.77 -5.60
C ILE A 38 13.78 -21.48 -6.09
N VAL A 39 12.71 -21.61 -6.88
CA VAL A 39 11.79 -20.50 -7.14
C VAL A 39 10.74 -20.51 -6.03
N ALA A 40 10.62 -19.41 -5.31
CA ALA A 40 9.72 -19.33 -4.16
C ALA A 40 8.76 -18.14 -4.29
N ASN A 41 7.58 -18.31 -3.71
CA ASN A 41 6.54 -17.29 -3.71
C ASN A 41 6.70 -16.38 -2.48
N HIS A 42 6.95 -15.10 -2.72
CA HIS A 42 6.89 -14.05 -1.71
C HIS A 42 5.59 -13.29 -1.84
N MET A 43 5.13 -12.69 -0.75
CA MET A 43 4.03 -11.75 -0.79
C MET A 43 4.52 -10.35 -0.48
N VAL A 44 4.02 -9.38 -1.23
CA VAL A 44 4.29 -7.95 -1.06
C VAL A 44 2.97 -7.20 -1.01
N LEU A 45 3.00 -6.01 -0.41
CA LEU A 45 1.87 -5.11 -0.39
C LEU A 45 1.98 -4.18 -1.59
N GLU A 46 0.95 -4.13 -2.42
CA GLU A 46 0.86 -3.22 -3.56
C GLU A 46 -0.21 -2.15 -3.29
N GLU A 47 0.11 -0.90 -3.63
CA GLU A 47 -0.82 0.22 -3.58
C GLU A 47 -1.57 0.36 -4.90
N VAL A 48 -2.89 0.41 -4.81
CA VAL A 48 -3.78 0.66 -5.94
C VAL A 48 -4.53 1.94 -5.67
N GLN A 49 -4.33 2.93 -6.53
CA GLN A 49 -5.06 4.19 -6.47
C GLN A 49 -6.44 3.99 -7.12
N VAL A 50 -7.49 4.01 -6.31
CA VAL A 50 -8.84 3.66 -6.78
C VAL A 50 -9.62 4.89 -7.25
N ALA A 51 -9.33 6.07 -6.70
CA ALA A 51 -9.87 7.33 -7.20
C ALA A 51 -9.08 8.53 -6.66
N ALA A 52 -9.00 9.59 -7.46
CA ALA A 52 -8.69 10.93 -6.97
C ALA A 52 -9.99 11.62 -6.55
N ILE A 53 -10.08 12.09 -5.31
CA ILE A 53 -11.23 12.90 -4.87
C ILE A 53 -11.15 14.25 -5.57
N GLN A 54 -11.90 14.41 -6.67
CA GLN A 54 -11.93 15.66 -7.44
C GLN A 54 -13.15 16.50 -7.08
N GLY A 55 -12.92 17.58 -6.32
CA GLY A 55 -13.91 18.62 -6.05
C GLY A 55 -15.10 18.17 -5.20
N CYS A 56 -15.02 18.43 -3.89
CA CYS A 56 -16.17 18.37 -2.99
C CYS A 56 -16.26 19.63 -2.14
N SER A 57 -17.48 20.01 -1.74
CA SER A 57 -17.74 21.15 -0.87
C SER A 57 -18.64 20.70 0.28
N ASN A 58 -18.47 21.35 1.44
CA ASN A 58 -19.26 21.12 2.66
C ASN A 58 -18.99 19.78 3.38
N GLU A 59 -19.86 19.41 4.33
CA GLU A 59 -19.71 18.28 5.26
C GLU A 59 -19.55 16.91 4.53
N GLY A 60 -20.16 16.76 3.36
CA GLY A 60 -20.00 15.56 2.53
C GLY A 60 -18.55 15.32 2.09
N CYS A 61 -17.76 16.38 1.95
CA CYS A 61 -16.34 16.29 1.61
C CYS A 61 -15.53 15.70 2.77
N VAL A 62 -15.84 16.13 4.00
CA VAL A 62 -15.20 15.59 5.20
C VAL A 62 -15.55 14.12 5.36
N ALA A 63 -16.81 13.74 5.16
CA ALA A 63 -17.24 12.34 5.23
C ALA A 63 -16.54 11.46 4.19
N LEU A 64 -16.38 11.94 2.95
CA LEU A 64 -15.67 11.22 1.89
C LEU A 64 -14.20 11.03 2.21
N VAL A 65 -13.51 12.08 2.68
CA VAL A 65 -12.08 12.01 3.05
C VAL A 65 -11.86 11.06 4.22
N VAL A 66 -12.69 11.16 5.27
CA VAL A 66 -12.61 10.27 6.43
C VAL A 66 -12.89 8.83 6.02
N GLY A 67 -13.95 8.60 5.23
CA GLY A 67 -14.29 7.28 4.72
C GLY A 67 -13.17 6.68 3.88
N ALA A 68 -12.60 7.45 2.96
CA ALA A 68 -11.44 7.05 2.17
C ALA A 68 -10.25 6.69 3.06
N GLY A 69 -9.91 7.52 4.04
CA GLY A 69 -8.81 7.25 4.98
C GLY A 69 -9.03 5.98 5.80
N VAL A 70 -10.25 5.75 6.30
CA VAL A 70 -10.62 4.52 7.02
C VAL A 70 -10.48 3.29 6.13
N VAL A 71 -10.97 3.35 4.89
CA VAL A 71 -10.87 2.23 3.94
C VAL A 71 -9.42 1.94 3.58
N SER A 72 -8.61 2.98 3.34
CA SER A 72 -7.17 2.84 3.11
C SER A 72 -6.48 2.14 4.27
N ALA A 73 -6.69 2.61 5.50
CA ALA A 73 -6.10 2.01 6.69
C ALA A 73 -6.57 0.56 6.91
N ALA A 74 -7.86 0.29 6.75
CA ALA A 74 -8.42 -1.05 6.88
C ALA A 74 -7.82 -2.03 5.85
N SER A 75 -7.71 -1.60 4.58
CA SER A 75 -7.09 -2.41 3.53
C SER A 75 -5.61 -2.70 3.82
N ALA A 76 -4.86 -1.73 4.35
CA ALA A 76 -3.46 -1.93 4.75
C ALA A 76 -3.31 -2.98 5.86
N ILE A 77 -4.16 -2.90 6.89
CA ILE A 77 -4.12 -3.84 8.02
C ILE A 77 -4.44 -5.25 7.57
N ILE A 78 -5.55 -5.43 6.85
CA ILE A 78 -6.03 -6.76 6.42
C ILE A 78 -5.07 -7.36 5.39
N SER A 79 -4.67 -6.60 4.38
CA SER A 79 -3.74 -7.10 3.35
C SER A 79 -2.34 -7.31 3.92
N GLY A 80 -1.91 -6.47 4.87
CA GLY A 80 -0.62 -6.60 5.55
C GLY A 80 -0.52 -7.89 6.37
N THR A 81 -1.58 -8.30 7.06
CA THR A 81 -1.56 -9.57 7.81
C THR A 81 -1.40 -10.77 6.87
N ILE A 82 -2.07 -10.75 5.71
CA ILE A 82 -1.93 -11.79 4.67
C ILE A 82 -0.48 -11.86 4.18
N VAL A 83 0.13 -10.71 3.88
CA VAL A 83 1.54 -10.63 3.45
C VAL A 83 2.47 -11.22 4.50
N VAL A 84 2.31 -10.84 5.77
CA VAL A 84 3.13 -11.36 6.86
C VAL A 84 2.98 -12.87 6.99
N THR A 85 1.75 -13.40 7.00
CA THR A 85 1.52 -14.84 7.09
C THR A 85 2.09 -15.59 5.88
N GLY A 86 1.93 -15.06 4.67
CA GLY A 86 2.51 -15.63 3.44
C GLY A 86 4.03 -15.70 3.50
N ASN A 87 4.68 -14.64 3.98
CA ASN A 87 6.14 -14.59 4.10
C ASN A 87 6.68 -15.51 5.23
N ILE A 88 5.90 -15.72 6.29
CA ILE A 88 6.21 -16.72 7.31
C ILE A 88 6.14 -18.13 6.70
N ALA A 89 5.10 -18.44 5.92
CA ALA A 89 5.00 -19.73 5.22
C ALA A 89 6.18 -19.95 4.27
N TYR A 90 6.56 -18.94 3.49
CA TYR A 90 7.76 -18.94 2.67
C TYR A 90 9.02 -19.30 3.47
N TRP A 91 9.21 -18.71 4.64
CA TRP A 91 10.40 -18.99 5.46
C TRP A 91 10.45 -20.46 5.92
N PHE A 92 9.31 -21.05 6.26
CA PHE A 92 9.23 -22.48 6.58
C PHE A 92 9.51 -23.36 5.36
N GLU A 93 8.96 -23.02 4.19
CA GLU A 93 9.23 -23.72 2.94
C GLU A 93 10.71 -23.66 2.59
N ARG A 94 11.33 -22.48 2.62
CA ARG A 94 12.77 -22.29 2.41
C ARG A 94 13.56 -23.21 3.34
N LYS A 95 13.33 -23.16 4.66
CA LYS A 95 14.03 -24.02 5.62
C LYS A 95 13.88 -25.52 5.33
N ALA A 96 12.72 -25.95 4.87
CA ALA A 96 12.48 -27.34 4.53
C ALA A 96 13.21 -27.75 3.24
N TYR A 97 13.17 -26.91 2.20
CA TYR A 97 13.82 -27.19 0.91
C TYR A 97 15.35 -27.10 0.99
N CYS A 98 15.91 -26.07 1.61
CA CYS A 98 17.37 -25.94 1.74
C CYS A 98 18.01 -27.11 2.50
N ARG A 99 17.28 -27.69 3.48
CA ARG A 99 17.75 -28.86 4.22
C ARG A 99 17.72 -30.15 3.38
N ARG A 100 16.90 -30.19 2.33
CA ARG A 100 16.80 -31.33 1.41
C ARG A 100 17.78 -31.26 0.24
N LEU A 101 18.51 -30.14 0.04
CA LEU A 101 19.58 -30.12 -0.96
C LEU A 101 20.71 -31.07 -0.51
N PRO A 102 21.19 -31.95 -1.40
CA PRO A 102 22.26 -32.92 -1.12
C PRO A 102 23.64 -32.26 -0.94
#